data_AF-A0A925XTS0-F1
#
_entry.id   AF-A0A925XTS0-F1
#
_cell.length_a   1.000
_cell.length_b   1.000
_cell.length_c   1.000
_cell.angle_alpha   90.00
_cell.angle_beta   90.00
_cell.angle_gamma   90.00
#
_symmetry.space_group_name_H-M   'P 1'
#
loop_
_entity.id
_entity.type
_entity.pdbx_description
1 polymer ?
#
loop_
_entity_poly.entity_id
_entity_poly.type
_entity_poly.pdbx_seq_one_letter_code
_entity_poly.pdbx_strand_id
1 'polypeptide(L)'
;AQTVDRMVDVFPPIQQQQIRVQLSGSLVAVFSQTLVPRQNAGKGVKSRCLAQEIMIVTPAIANLIREGKTSQIYSAIQTGGNIGMKTLESSLRDLYQANAISFENALSKTSRPDEFLRMIGGPPPQGRPAQGASPYGGTTRPPVR
;
A
#
# COMPACT_ATOMS: atom_id res chain seq x y z
N ALA A 1 -1.15 -2.51 5.64
CA ALA A 1 -0.13 -3.53 6.03
C ALA A 1 0.60 -3.23 7.34
N GLN A 2 1.04 -1.99 7.57
CA GLN A 2 1.83 -1.58 8.76
C GLN A 2 1.20 -1.92 10.13
N THR A 3 -0.14 -2.02 10.20
CA THR A 3 -0.86 -2.37 11.44
C THR A 3 -0.39 -3.69 12.04
N VAL A 4 -0.17 -4.72 11.20
CA VAL A 4 0.25 -6.04 11.66
C VAL A 4 1.65 -5.99 12.27
N ASP A 5 2.60 -5.30 11.63
CA ASP A 5 3.96 -5.15 12.14
C ASP A 5 3.95 -4.47 13.52
N ARG A 6 3.19 -3.36 13.65
CA ARG A 6 3.05 -2.65 14.93
C ARG A 6 2.44 -3.51 16.03
N MET A 7 1.50 -4.42 15.71
CA MET A 7 0.94 -5.36 16.69
C MET A 7 1.96 -6.38 17.17
N VAL A 8 2.94 -6.73 16.34
CA VAL A 8 3.99 -7.69 16.70
C VAL A 8 5.15 -7.01 17.42
N ASP A 9 5.48 -5.77 17.05
CA ASP A 9 6.62 -5.01 17.57
C ASP A 9 6.48 -4.64 19.07
N VAL A 10 5.29 -4.75 19.65
CA VAL A 10 5.09 -4.58 21.11
C VAL A 10 5.67 -5.73 21.94
N PHE A 11 5.99 -6.86 21.30
CA PHE A 11 6.52 -8.04 21.97
C PHE A 11 8.04 -8.17 21.80
N PRO A 12 8.74 -8.79 22.77
CA PRO A 12 10.17 -9.07 22.66
C PRO A 12 10.51 -9.86 21.40
N PRO A 13 11.68 -9.61 20.75
CA PRO A 13 12.04 -10.22 19.47
C PRO A 13 11.91 -11.75 19.42
N ILE A 14 12.25 -12.43 20.51
CA ILE A 14 12.17 -13.89 20.61
C ILE A 14 10.73 -14.44 20.52
N GLN A 15 9.74 -13.64 20.90
CA GLN A 15 8.32 -14.04 20.89
C GLN A 15 7.60 -13.61 19.60
N GLN A 16 8.15 -12.64 18.86
CA GLN A 16 7.46 -12.04 17.70
C GLN A 16 7.04 -13.06 16.64
N GLN A 17 7.86 -14.08 16.39
CA GLN A 17 7.51 -15.10 15.40
C GLN A 17 6.31 -15.95 15.84
N GLN A 18 6.23 -16.30 17.12
CA GLN A 18 5.09 -17.02 17.68
C GLN A 18 3.82 -16.16 17.63
N ILE A 19 3.93 -14.86 17.92
CA ILE A 19 2.82 -13.92 17.83
C ILE A 19 2.32 -13.79 16.38
N ARG A 20 3.23 -13.73 15.40
CA ARG A 20 2.85 -13.73 13.97
C ARG A 20 2.06 -14.97 13.58
N VAL A 21 2.47 -16.16 14.03
CA VAL A 21 1.75 -17.41 13.78
C VAL A 21 0.34 -17.35 14.36
N GLN A 22 0.19 -16.94 15.63
CA GLN A 22 -1.12 -16.83 16.26
C GLN A 22 -2.02 -15.81 15.56
N LEU A 23 -1.48 -14.62 15.27
CA LEU A 23 -2.20 -13.56 14.57
C LEU A 23 -2.65 -13.99 13.17
N SER A 24 -1.82 -14.76 12.45
CA SER A 24 -2.21 -15.29 11.13
C SER A 24 -3.43 -16.21 11.15
N GLY A 25 -3.69 -16.88 12.29
CA GLY A 25 -4.81 -17.80 12.45
C GLY A 25 -6.07 -17.15 13.02
N SER A 26 -5.94 -16.03 13.74
CA SER A 26 -7.06 -15.38 14.44
C SER A 26 -7.53 -14.08 13.79
N LEU A 27 -6.66 -13.39 13.05
CA LEU A 27 -7.01 -12.12 12.40
C LEU A 27 -7.96 -12.38 11.22
N VAL A 28 -9.12 -11.72 11.21
CA VAL A 28 -10.14 -11.88 10.17
C VAL A 28 -10.07 -10.77 9.13
N ALA A 29 -9.96 -9.52 9.58
CA ALA A 29 -9.85 -8.36 8.73
C ALA A 29 -9.23 -7.17 9.49
N VAL A 30 -8.69 -6.21 8.75
CA VAL A 30 -8.19 -4.94 9.27
C VAL A 30 -8.82 -3.81 8.47
N PHE A 31 -9.43 -2.88 9.20
CA PHE A 31 -9.99 -1.64 8.66
C PHE A 31 -9.15 -0.48 9.17
N SER A 32 -8.42 0.15 8.27
CA SER A 32 -7.62 1.34 8.59
C SER A 32 -8.34 2.58 8.09
N GLN A 33 -8.77 3.43 9.02
CA GLN A 33 -9.62 4.58 8.73
C GLN A 33 -8.84 5.90 8.87
N THR A 34 -9.08 6.83 7.96
CA THR A 34 -8.51 8.18 7.98
C THR A 34 -9.57 9.19 7.59
N LEU A 35 -9.76 10.20 8.44
CA LEU A 35 -10.68 11.30 8.15
C LEU A 35 -9.95 12.39 7.36
N VAL A 36 -10.53 12.76 6.22
CA VAL A 36 -10.01 13.77 5.30
C VAL A 36 -10.93 14.98 5.31
N PRO A 37 -10.41 16.22 5.37
CA PRO A 37 -11.25 17.41 5.29
C PRO A 37 -12.04 17.43 3.97
N ARG A 38 -13.36 17.63 4.08
CA ARG A 38 -14.25 17.71 2.92
C ARG A 38 -14.08 19.06 2.22
N GLN A 39 -14.00 19.07 0.91
CA GLN A 39 -14.06 20.30 0.12
C GLN A 39 -15.52 20.77 0.03
N ASN A 40 -15.72 22.09 -0.06
CA ASN A 40 -17.06 22.72 -0.19
C ASN A 40 -18.01 22.44 0.99
N ALA A 41 -17.48 22.24 2.19
CA ALA A 41 -18.32 22.36 3.38
C ALA A 41 -18.77 23.82 3.49
N GLY A 42 -20.09 24.06 3.66
CA GLY A 42 -20.64 25.41 3.79
C GLY A 42 -19.88 26.23 4.84
N LYS A 43 -19.82 27.56 4.66
CA LYS A 43 -19.06 28.46 5.55
C LYS A 43 -19.41 28.18 7.02
N GLY A 44 -18.40 27.82 7.82
CA GLY A 44 -18.53 27.53 9.25
C GLY A 44 -18.77 26.06 9.61
N VAL A 45 -18.98 25.16 8.65
CA VAL A 45 -19.18 23.72 8.90
C VAL A 45 -17.87 22.96 8.70
N LYS A 46 -17.33 22.38 9.76
CA LYS A 46 -16.23 21.39 9.65
C LYS A 46 -16.83 20.03 9.27
N SER A 47 -16.71 19.65 8.00
CA SER A 47 -17.07 18.30 7.53
C SER A 47 -15.83 17.50 7.16
N ARG A 48 -15.88 16.19 7.37
CA ARG A 48 -14.82 15.24 7.00
C ARG A 48 -15.42 14.06 6.23
N CYS A 49 -14.65 13.54 5.29
CA CYS A 49 -14.94 12.30 4.59
C CYS A 49 -14.09 11.18 5.15
N LEU A 50 -14.66 9.97 5.23
CA LEU A 50 -13.93 8.77 5.62
C LEU A 50 -13.22 8.18 4.40
N ALA A 51 -11.90 8.18 4.42
CA ALA A 51 -11.09 7.30 3.58
C ALA A 51 -10.76 6.04 4.40
N GLN A 52 -10.89 4.86 3.79
CA GLN A 52 -10.60 3.60 4.47
C GLN A 52 -9.81 2.64 3.57
N GLU A 53 -8.82 1.98 4.17
CA GLU A 53 -8.18 0.77 3.66
C GLU A 53 -8.81 -0.45 4.33
N ILE A 54 -9.13 -1.46 3.53
CA ILE A 54 -9.77 -2.71 3.95
C ILE A 54 -8.88 -3.86 3.51
N MET A 55 -8.38 -4.61 4.49
CA MET A 55 -7.66 -5.86 4.29
C MET A 55 -8.46 -7.01 4.89
N ILE A 56 -8.83 -7.98 4.07
CA ILE A 56 -9.45 -9.23 4.54
C ILE A 56 -8.36 -10.28 4.66
N VAL A 57 -8.31 -11.06 5.74
CA VAL A 57 -7.27 -12.07 5.91
C VAL A 57 -7.65 -13.32 5.16
N THR A 58 -7.16 -13.43 3.92
CA THR A 58 -7.23 -14.66 3.12
C THR A 58 -6.14 -15.64 3.56
N PRO A 59 -6.21 -16.93 3.16
CA PRO A 59 -5.12 -17.88 3.42
C PRO A 59 -3.76 -17.39 2.90
N ALA A 60 -3.73 -16.68 1.77
CA ALA A 60 -2.52 -16.07 1.24
C ALA A 60 -1.96 -14.97 2.15
N ILE A 61 -2.82 -14.04 2.61
CA ILE A 61 -2.41 -12.97 3.55
C ILE A 61 -1.97 -13.56 4.90
N ALA A 62 -2.68 -14.56 5.41
CA ALA A 62 -2.28 -15.27 6.63
C ALA A 62 -0.86 -15.85 6.48
N ASN A 63 -0.54 -16.43 5.32
CA ASN A 63 0.81 -16.92 5.05
C ASN A 63 1.85 -15.79 5.02
N LEU A 64 1.55 -14.67 4.38
CA LEU A 64 2.42 -13.49 4.36
C LEU A 64 2.70 -12.95 5.78
N ILE A 65 1.69 -12.94 6.65
CA ILE A 65 1.83 -12.52 8.06
C ILE A 65 2.76 -13.49 8.81
N ARG A 66 2.57 -14.80 8.63
CA ARG A 66 3.39 -15.83 9.27
C ARG A 66 4.87 -15.74 8.86
N GLU A 67 5.13 -15.47 7.60
CA GLU A 67 6.48 -15.33 7.04
C GLU A 67 7.09 -13.94 7.26
N GLY A 68 6.36 -12.99 7.86
CA GLY A 68 6.83 -11.61 8.04
C GLY A 68 6.99 -10.83 6.73
N LYS A 69 6.37 -11.28 5.63
CA LYS A 69 6.41 -10.64 4.30
C LYS A 69 5.32 -9.57 4.15
N THR A 70 5.18 -8.71 5.15
CA THR A 70 4.09 -7.71 5.22
C THR A 70 4.16 -6.67 4.11
N SER A 71 5.33 -6.45 3.52
CA SER A 71 5.49 -5.59 2.33
C SER A 71 4.67 -6.05 1.12
N GLN A 72 4.42 -7.35 0.98
CA GLN A 72 3.65 -7.93 -0.13
C GLN A 72 2.13 -7.82 0.07
N ILE A 73 1.68 -7.57 1.31
CA ILE A 73 0.25 -7.47 1.64
C ILE A 73 -0.41 -6.32 0.87
N TYR A 74 0.30 -5.22 0.61
CA TYR A 74 -0.27 -4.10 -0.16
C TYR A 74 -0.72 -4.54 -1.56
N SER A 75 0.12 -5.28 -2.28
CA SER A 75 -0.22 -5.79 -3.62
C SER A 75 -1.35 -6.84 -3.57
N ALA A 76 -1.45 -7.61 -2.49
CA ALA A 76 -2.58 -8.50 -2.26
C ALA A 76 -3.89 -7.71 -2.08
N ILE A 77 -3.87 -6.60 -1.33
CA ILE A 77 -5.04 -5.71 -1.16
C ILE A 77 -5.44 -5.08 -2.50
N GLN A 78 -4.48 -4.64 -3.32
CA GLN A 78 -4.75 -4.06 -4.65
C GLN A 78 -5.51 -5.03 -5.57
N THR A 79 -5.17 -6.31 -5.51
CA THR A 79 -5.76 -7.34 -6.38
C THR A 79 -7.05 -7.95 -5.81
N GLY A 80 -7.25 -7.87 -4.49
CA GLY A 80 -8.44 -8.41 -3.80
C GLY A 80 -9.69 -7.51 -3.84
N GLY A 81 -9.78 -6.56 -4.78
CA GLY A 81 -10.94 -5.68 -4.90
C GLY A 81 -12.27 -6.42 -5.11
N ASN A 82 -12.23 -7.57 -5.79
CA ASN A 82 -13.39 -8.44 -6.03
C ASN A 82 -13.96 -9.08 -4.76
N ILE A 83 -13.16 -9.20 -3.70
CA ILE A 83 -13.60 -9.74 -2.40
C ILE A 83 -13.81 -8.63 -1.37
N GLY A 84 -13.88 -7.37 -1.79
CA GLY A 84 -14.17 -6.23 -0.91
C GLY A 84 -12.94 -5.61 -0.24
N MET A 85 -11.72 -5.99 -0.66
CA MET A 85 -10.52 -5.26 -0.24
C MET A 85 -10.44 -3.90 -0.92
N LYS A 86 -9.78 -2.96 -0.26
CA LYS A 86 -9.59 -1.62 -0.79
C LYS A 86 -8.32 -1.00 -0.24
N THR A 87 -7.47 -0.46 -1.10
CA THR A 87 -6.32 0.33 -0.62
C THR A 87 -6.76 1.73 -0.20
N LEU A 88 -5.97 2.36 0.66
CA LEU A 88 -6.22 3.76 1.04
C LEU A 88 -6.19 4.68 -0.19
N GLU A 89 -5.25 4.46 -1.11
CA GLU A 89 -5.11 5.26 -2.33
C GLU A 89 -6.34 5.13 -3.25
N SER A 90 -6.90 3.93 -3.39
CA SER A 90 -8.15 3.75 -4.15
C SER A 90 -9.31 4.46 -3.46
N SER A 91 -9.37 4.43 -2.12
CA SER A 91 -10.39 5.15 -1.34
C SER A 91 -10.29 6.67 -1.50
N LEU A 92 -9.07 7.22 -1.45
CA LEU A 92 -8.80 8.63 -1.68
C LEU A 92 -9.09 9.05 -3.12
N ARG A 93 -8.74 8.21 -4.11
CA ARG A 93 -9.07 8.44 -5.51
C ARG A 93 -10.57 8.58 -5.71
N ASP A 94 -11.36 7.67 -5.14
CA ASP A 94 -12.83 7.70 -5.27
C ASP A 94 -13.41 8.98 -4.66
N LEU A 95 -12.93 9.40 -3.48
CA LEU A 95 -13.35 10.64 -2.85
C LEU A 95 -12.95 11.88 -3.66
N TYR A 96 -11.77 11.86 -4.28
CA TYR A 96 -11.30 12.93 -5.15
C TYR A 96 -12.12 13.03 -6.43
N GLN A 97 -12.37 11.90 -7.11
CA GLN A 97 -13.21 11.83 -8.32
C GLN A 97 -14.66 12.25 -8.04
N ALA A 98 -15.15 12.01 -6.84
CA ALA A 98 -16.46 12.48 -6.39
C ALA A 98 -16.48 13.97 -5.98
N ASN A 99 -15.38 14.72 -6.16
CA ASN A 99 -15.21 16.11 -5.71
C ASN A 99 -15.49 16.31 -4.20
N ALA A 100 -15.34 15.25 -3.39
CA ALA A 100 -15.59 15.31 -1.96
C ALA A 100 -14.36 15.86 -1.20
N ILE A 101 -13.16 15.67 -1.73
CA ILE A 101 -11.91 16.15 -1.13
C ILE A 101 -11.05 16.85 -2.19
N SER A 102 -10.23 17.81 -1.77
CA SER A 102 -9.25 18.44 -2.65
C SER A 102 -8.06 17.54 -2.91
N PHE A 103 -7.35 17.81 -4.01
CA PHE A 103 -6.11 17.12 -4.36
C PHE A 103 -5.06 17.20 -3.24
N GLU A 104 -4.85 18.40 -2.68
CA GLU A 104 -3.91 18.63 -1.57
C GLU A 104 -4.28 17.81 -0.32
N ASN A 105 -5.57 17.75 0.01
CA ASN A 105 -6.05 16.98 1.15
C ASN A 105 -5.84 15.48 0.93
N ALA A 106 -6.07 14.98 -0.29
CA ALA A 106 -5.79 13.59 -0.64
C ALA A 106 -4.29 13.27 -0.55
N LEU A 107 -3.43 14.13 -1.11
CA LEU A 107 -1.98 13.96 -1.11
C LEU A 107 -1.38 14.04 0.30
N SER A 108 -1.96 14.84 1.20
CA SER A 108 -1.50 14.90 2.60
C SER A 108 -1.80 13.64 3.42
N LYS A 109 -2.71 12.78 2.93
CA LYS A 109 -3.20 11.58 3.65
C LYS A 109 -2.80 10.26 3.00
N THR A 110 -2.31 10.29 1.76
CA THR A 110 -1.81 9.08 1.10
C THR A 110 -0.51 8.61 1.74
N SER A 111 -0.35 7.29 1.85
CA SER A 111 0.93 6.68 2.26
C SER A 111 1.83 6.42 1.05
N ARG A 112 1.26 6.43 -0.16
CA ARG A 112 1.95 6.21 -1.43
C ARG A 112 1.54 7.28 -2.45
N PRO A 113 2.17 8.46 -2.42
CA PRO A 113 1.87 9.56 -3.35
C PRO A 113 1.93 9.15 -4.82
N ASP A 114 2.95 8.39 -5.21
CA ASP A 114 3.17 7.99 -6.60
C ASP A 114 2.04 7.09 -7.14
N GLU A 115 1.57 6.12 -6.33
CA GLU A 115 0.46 5.25 -6.69
C GLU A 115 -0.86 6.04 -6.78
N PHE A 116 -1.09 6.97 -5.85
CA PHE A 116 -2.26 7.85 -5.92
C PHE A 116 -2.25 8.72 -7.20
N LEU A 117 -1.11 9.33 -7.54
CA LEU A 117 -0.95 10.13 -8.76
C LEU A 117 -1.22 9.32 -10.02
N ARG A 118 -0.66 8.11 -10.09
CA ARG A 118 -0.91 7.17 -11.19
C ARG A 118 -2.39 6.81 -11.33
N MET A 119 -3.09 6.63 -10.21
CA MET A 119 -4.51 6.28 -10.18
C MET A 119 -5.46 7.40 -10.65
N ILE A 120 -5.07 8.68 -10.50
CA ILE A 120 -5.88 9.83 -10.94
C ILE A 120 -5.52 10.30 -12.37
N GLY A 121 -4.62 9.61 -13.06
CA GLY A 121 -4.18 9.97 -14.42
C GLY A 121 -2.95 10.90 -14.47
N GLY A 122 -2.23 11.06 -13.36
CA GLY A 122 -0.93 11.75 -13.33
C GLY A 122 0.15 10.97 -14.09
N PRO A 123 1.23 11.63 -14.55
CA PRO A 123 2.32 10.97 -15.26
C PRO A 123 2.90 9.84 -14.39
N PRO A 124 3.24 8.67 -14.97
CA PRO A 124 3.85 7.59 -14.21
C PRO A 124 5.15 8.09 -13.57
N PRO A 125 5.49 7.64 -12.36
CA PRO A 125 6.74 8.01 -11.72
C PRO A 125 7.88 7.64 -12.67
N GLN A 126 8.67 8.65 -13.04
CA GLN A 126 9.86 8.48 -13.86
C GLN A 126 10.71 7.40 -13.20
N GLY A 127 10.82 6.26 -13.87
CA GLY A 127 11.56 5.11 -13.38
C GLY A 127 12.94 5.58 -12.94
N ARG A 128 13.36 5.14 -11.76
CA ARG A 128 14.77 5.23 -11.36
C ARG A 128 15.60 4.76 -12.56
N PRO A 129 16.60 5.54 -13.01
CA PRO A 129 17.42 5.09 -14.12
C PRO A 129 18.00 3.73 -13.77
N ALA A 130 17.90 2.78 -14.69
CA ALA A 130 18.51 1.47 -14.57
C ALA A 130 20.03 1.65 -14.42
N GLN A 131 20.52 1.76 -13.18
CA GLN A 131 21.92 1.65 -12.87
C GLN A 131 22.31 0.18 -13.00
N GLY A 132 23.12 -0.13 -14.01
CA GLY A 132 23.80 -1.42 -14.09
C GLY A 132 23.91 -2.06 -15.47
N ALA A 133 24.14 -1.31 -16.55
CA ALA A 133 24.78 -1.88 -17.74
C ALA A 133 26.30 -1.71 -17.60
N SER A 134 26.97 -2.73 -17.06
CA SER A 134 28.43 -2.80 -17.02
C SER A 134 28.96 -3.15 -18.43
N PRO A 135 29.93 -2.41 -19.01
CA PRO A 135 30.35 -2.60 -20.41
C PRO A 135 31.47 -3.63 -20.62
N TYR A 136 31.84 -4.44 -19.63
CA TYR A 136 32.92 -5.41 -19.80
C TYR A 136 32.41 -6.77 -20.28
N GLY A 137 32.43 -6.97 -21.60
CA GLY A 137 32.08 -8.25 -22.23
C GLY A 137 32.43 -8.30 -23.72
N GLY A 138 33.70 -8.07 -24.06
CA GLY A 138 34.20 -8.15 -25.44
C GLY A 138 35.54 -8.84 -25.52
N THR A 139 35.58 -10.16 -25.34
CA THR A 139 36.76 -10.97 -25.64
C THR A 139 36.76 -11.30 -27.12
N THR A 140 37.65 -10.67 -27.88
CA THR A 140 37.95 -11.01 -29.27
C THR A 140 38.58 -12.40 -29.34
N ARG A 141 37.92 -13.34 -30.04
CA ARG A 141 38.58 -14.58 -30.52
C ARG A 141 39.20 -14.29 -31.89
N PRO A 142 40.45 -14.68 -32.16
CA PRO A 142 41.04 -14.56 -33.49
C PRO A 142 40.55 -15.68 -34.43
N PRO A 143 40.62 -15.46 -35.76
CA PRO A 143 40.16 -16.43 -36.74
C PRO A 143 41.15 -17.59 -36.92
N VAL A 144 40.62 -18.79 -37.04
CA VAL A 144 41.37 -20.01 -37.39
C VAL A 144 41.69 -19.95 -38.89
N ARG A 145 42.97 -20.13 -39.23
CA ARG A 145 43.43 -20.55 -40.56
C ARG A 145 43.78 -22.02 -40.51
#